data_AF-A0A031LT24-F1
#
_entry.id   AF-A0A031LT24-F1
#
_cell.length_a   1.000
_cell.length_b   1.000
_cell.length_c   1.000
_cell.angle_alpha   90.00
_cell.angle_beta   90.00
_cell.angle_gamma   90.00
#
_symmetry.space_group_name_H-M   'P 1'
#
loop_
_entity.id
_entity.type
_entity.pdbx_description
1 polymer ?
#
loop_
_entity_poly.entity_id
_entity_poly.type
_entity_poly.pdbx_seq_one_letter_code
_entity_poly.pdbx_strand_id
1 'polypeptide(L)'
;LSYSHAPQVLLLVVDIGALMATTSATLAMILTSSRMLYQLGSDGLLPRLVTNYNESKDVATSGVIISSIIGFVTLFAGNVYVIAAISNFGLLFSYLVTSLAVIHFRRKGSNATFKTPGYPYLPVISIVALLVVFIGMPKEALLIGSVTTVLLLVIYSVIREGKREKPEKARLFG
;
A
#
# COMPACT_ATOMS: atom_id res chain seq x y z
N LEU A 1 -37.03 18.78 9.64
CA LEU A 1 -38.27 17.98 9.74
C LEU A 1 -39.00 17.87 8.40
N SER A 2 -38.31 17.46 7.31
CA SER A 2 -39.00 17.12 6.04
C SER A 2 -38.16 16.16 5.20
N TYR A 3 -38.00 14.93 5.68
CA TYR A 3 -37.52 13.76 4.93
C TYR A 3 -38.65 12.71 4.79
N SER A 4 -39.92 13.13 4.88
CA SER A 4 -41.06 12.21 5.05
C SER A 4 -41.56 11.53 3.77
N HIS A 5 -40.92 11.77 2.61
CA HIS A 5 -41.35 11.21 1.31
C HIS A 5 -40.23 10.58 0.46
N ALA A 6 -39.00 10.46 0.98
CA ALA A 6 -38.04 9.55 0.35
C ALA A 6 -38.57 8.12 0.58
N PRO A 7 -38.83 7.31 -0.47
CA PRO A 7 -39.33 5.96 -0.27
C PRO A 7 -38.33 5.23 0.62
N GLN A 8 -38.77 4.73 1.78
CA GLN A 8 -37.91 4.03 2.75
C GLN A 8 -37.12 2.90 2.09
N VAL A 9 -37.69 2.32 1.03
CA VAL A 9 -37.06 1.34 0.14
C VAL A 9 -35.73 1.85 -0.45
N LEU A 10 -35.61 3.13 -0.83
CA LEU A 10 -34.38 3.68 -1.39
C LEU A 10 -33.26 3.74 -0.35
N LEU A 11 -33.56 4.18 0.88
CA LEU A 11 -32.56 4.20 1.97
C LEU A 11 -32.11 2.77 2.29
N LEU A 12 -33.05 1.82 2.36
CA LEU A 12 -32.76 0.41 2.65
C LEU A 12 -31.91 -0.23 1.55
N VAL A 13 -32.20 0.06 0.28
CA VAL A 13 -31.39 -0.42 -0.87
C VAL A 13 -29.99 0.19 -0.85
N VAL A 14 -29.85 1.47 -0.51
CA VAL A 14 -28.54 2.12 -0.39
C VAL A 14 -27.74 1.55 0.78
N ASP A 15 -28.36 1.34 1.95
CA ASP A 15 -27.70 0.79 3.13
C ASP A 15 -27.24 -0.66 2.90
N ILE A 16 -28.10 -1.53 2.35
CA ILE A 16 -27.73 -2.91 1.99
C ILE A 16 -26.63 -2.89 0.93
N GLY A 17 -26.77 -2.04 -0.09
CA GLY A 17 -25.76 -1.88 -1.13
C GLY A 17 -24.40 -1.46 -0.56
N ALA A 18 -24.39 -0.50 0.36
CA ALA A 18 -23.18 -0.02 1.03
C ALA A 18 -22.53 -1.10 1.91
N LEU A 19 -23.32 -1.88 2.65
CA LEU A 19 -22.82 -2.98 3.48
C LEU A 19 -22.20 -4.09 2.61
N MET A 20 -22.89 -4.49 1.54
CA MET A 20 -22.36 -5.50 0.61
C MET A 20 -21.08 -5.00 -0.07
N ALA A 21 -21.08 -3.76 -0.56
CA ALA A 21 -19.90 -3.16 -1.20
C ALA A 21 -18.70 -3.09 -0.25
N THR A 22 -18.91 -2.64 0.99
CA THR A 22 -17.83 -2.53 1.99
C THR A 22 -17.27 -3.89 2.36
N THR A 23 -18.13 -4.90 2.51
CA THR A 23 -17.71 -6.27 2.81
C THR A 23 -16.88 -6.87 1.66
N SER A 24 -17.36 -6.74 0.43
CA SER A 24 -16.64 -7.20 -0.76
C SER A 24 -15.30 -6.48 -0.94
N ALA A 25 -15.27 -5.16 -0.74
CA ALA A 25 -14.04 -4.37 -0.82
C ALA A 25 -13.01 -4.79 0.24
N THR A 26 -13.45 -5.00 1.48
CA THR A 26 -12.59 -5.45 2.58
C THR A 26 -11.99 -6.83 2.28
N LEU A 27 -12.81 -7.76 1.77
CA LEU A 27 -12.35 -9.09 1.38
C LEU A 27 -11.31 -9.01 0.25
N ALA A 28 -11.55 -8.17 -0.76
CA ALA A 28 -10.60 -7.94 -1.85
C ALA A 28 -9.27 -7.36 -1.36
N MET A 29 -9.30 -6.44 -0.39
CA MET A 29 -8.08 -5.87 0.21
C MET A 29 -7.26 -6.92 0.97
N ILE A 30 -7.91 -7.82 1.73
CA ILE A 30 -7.23 -8.91 2.44
C ILE A 30 -6.56 -9.90 1.47
N LEU A 31 -7.21 -10.21 0.36
CA LEU A 31 -6.64 -11.07 -0.69
C LEU A 31 -5.44 -10.38 -1.37
N THR A 32 -5.54 -9.08 -1.64
CA THR A 32 -4.48 -8.29 -2.28
C THR A 32 -3.24 -8.20 -1.40
N SER A 33 -3.42 -7.91 -0.10
CA SER A 33 -2.30 -7.82 0.85
C SER A 33 -1.56 -9.15 0.98
N SER A 34 -2.28 -10.28 1.01
CA SER A 34 -1.69 -11.62 1.06
C SER A 34 -0.83 -11.93 -0.18
N ARG A 35 -1.33 -11.63 -1.39
CA ARG A 35 -0.58 -11.83 -2.65
C ARG A 35 0.64 -10.94 -2.76
N MET A 36 0.53 -9.67 -2.35
CA MET A 36 1.66 -8.75 -2.33
C MET A 36 2.75 -9.25 -1.38
N LEU A 37 2.38 -9.76 -0.20
CA LEU A 37 3.32 -10.36 0.74
C LEU A 37 3.98 -11.63 0.18
N TYR A 38 3.27 -12.41 -0.63
CA TYR A 38 3.85 -13.54 -1.37
C TYR A 38 4.90 -13.12 -2.38
N GLN A 39 4.57 -12.16 -3.24
CA GLN A 39 5.51 -11.64 -4.22
C GLN A 39 6.76 -11.05 -3.53
N LEU A 40 6.59 -10.32 -2.43
CA LEU A 40 7.71 -9.79 -1.64
C LEU A 40 8.57 -10.89 -0.98
N GLY A 41 7.94 -12.01 -0.61
CA GLY A 41 8.61 -13.20 -0.09
C GLY A 41 9.38 -13.96 -1.16
N SER A 42 8.79 -14.18 -2.34
CA SER A 42 9.41 -14.87 -3.48
C SER A 42 10.58 -14.06 -4.07
N ASP A 43 10.47 -12.72 -4.06
CA ASP A 43 11.55 -11.83 -4.48
C ASP A 43 12.68 -11.75 -3.43
N GLY A 44 12.50 -12.43 -2.29
CA GLY A 44 13.48 -12.46 -1.22
C GLY A 44 13.70 -11.09 -0.59
N LEU A 45 12.72 -10.17 -0.59
CA LEU A 45 12.83 -8.88 0.11
C LEU A 45 12.60 -9.00 1.63
N LEU A 46 11.96 -10.07 2.11
CA LEU A 46 11.59 -10.22 3.53
C LEU A 46 12.75 -10.83 4.39
N PRO A 47 12.90 -10.39 5.66
CA PRO A 47 13.87 -10.95 6.60
C PRO A 47 13.44 -12.34 7.08
N ARG A 48 14.42 -13.22 7.36
CA ARG A 48 14.21 -14.64 7.68
C ARG A 48 13.35 -14.92 8.93
N LEU A 49 13.11 -13.92 9.76
CA LEU A 49 12.24 -14.01 10.95
C LEU A 49 10.74 -13.95 10.60
N VAL A 50 10.40 -13.45 9.40
CA VAL A 50 9.03 -13.41 8.85
C VAL A 50 8.83 -14.50 7.79
N THR A 51 9.88 -15.26 7.46
CA THR A 51 9.84 -16.39 6.51
C THR A 51 9.47 -17.71 7.17
N ASN A 52 8.60 -17.73 8.19
CA ASN A 52 7.78 -18.92 8.43
C ASN A 52 6.71 -18.95 7.33
N TYR A 53 7.22 -19.18 6.12
CA TYR A 53 6.47 -19.22 4.89
C TYR A 53 5.96 -20.64 4.77
N ASN A 54 4.65 -20.83 4.91
CA ASN A 54 4.05 -22.12 4.61
C ASN A 54 3.98 -22.22 3.08
N GLU A 55 5.01 -22.83 2.46
CA GLU A 55 5.12 -23.08 1.02
C GLU A 55 3.87 -23.75 0.42
N SER A 56 3.04 -24.38 1.26
CA SER A 56 1.86 -25.13 0.84
C SER A 56 0.58 -24.29 0.63
N LYS A 57 0.51 -23.04 1.11
CA LYS A 57 -0.75 -22.25 1.11
C LYS A 57 -0.71 -20.86 0.47
N ASP A 58 0.41 -20.42 -0.12
CA ASP A 58 0.48 -19.13 -0.86
C ASP A 58 0.03 -17.90 -0.03
N VAL A 59 0.11 -18.00 1.31
CA VAL A 59 -0.32 -16.95 2.25
C VAL A 59 0.75 -16.77 3.32
N ALA A 60 1.32 -15.57 3.39
CA ALA A 60 2.17 -15.15 4.50
C ALA A 60 1.32 -14.94 5.76
N THR A 61 0.94 -16.03 6.44
CA THR A 61 0.08 -16.02 7.63
C THR A 61 0.59 -15.02 8.68
N SER A 62 1.91 -14.92 8.88
CA SER A 62 2.52 -13.95 9.80
C SER A 62 2.27 -12.49 9.40
N GLY A 63 2.31 -12.17 8.10
CA GLY A 63 2.07 -10.80 7.62
C GLY A 63 0.59 -10.41 7.70
N VAL A 64 -0.32 -11.36 7.49
CA VAL A 64 -1.76 -11.16 7.70
C VAL A 64 -2.05 -10.94 9.18
N ILE A 65 -1.47 -11.74 10.08
CA ILE A 65 -1.64 -11.58 11.54
C ILE A 65 -1.14 -10.21 12.00
N ILE A 66 0.05 -9.79 11.57
CA ILE A 66 0.61 -8.48 11.93
C ILE A 66 -0.29 -7.35 11.42
N SER A 67 -0.73 -7.42 10.16
CA SER A 67 -1.63 -6.42 9.57
C SER A 67 -2.97 -6.36 10.30
N SER A 68 -3.52 -7.51 10.67
CA SER A 68 -4.77 -7.62 11.44
C SER A 68 -4.61 -7.05 12.85
N ILE A 69 -3.49 -7.30 13.54
CA ILE A 69 -3.21 -6.73 14.87
C ILE A 69 -3.09 -5.21 14.77
N ILE A 70 -2.35 -4.70 13.79
CA ILE A 70 -2.22 -3.25 13.57
C ILE A 70 -3.60 -2.63 13.27
N GLY A 71 -4.41 -3.28 12.43
CA GLY A 71 -5.79 -2.85 12.15
C GLY A 71 -6.65 -2.83 13.41
N PHE A 72 -6.54 -3.85 14.27
CA PHE A 72 -7.27 -3.94 15.53
C PHE A 72 -6.85 -2.84 16.52
N VAL A 73 -5.55 -2.59 16.67
CA VAL A 73 -5.04 -1.50 17.52
C VAL A 73 -5.49 -0.13 16.99
N THR A 74 -5.52 0.04 15.67
CA THR A 74 -5.92 1.30 15.03
C THR A 74 -7.42 1.60 15.24
N LEU A 75 -8.28 0.58 15.33
CA LEU A 75 -9.70 0.75 15.68
C LEU A 75 -9.90 1.40 17.07
N PHE A 76 -8.99 1.17 18.01
CA PHE A 76 -9.06 1.78 19.36
C PHE A 76 -8.51 3.22 19.43
N ALA A 77 -7.86 3.72 18.37
CA ALA A 77 -7.29 5.07 18.34
C ALA A 77 -8.36 6.19 18.20
N GLY A 78 -9.65 5.84 18.09
CA GLY A 78 -10.78 6.74 18.39
C GLY A 78 -11.13 7.81 17.36
N ASN A 79 -10.23 8.18 16.45
CA ASN A 79 -10.50 9.19 15.43
C ASN A 79 -10.38 8.65 14.00
N VAL A 80 -11.52 8.22 13.44
CA VAL A 80 -11.63 7.69 12.07
C VAL A 80 -11.12 8.69 11.03
N TYR A 81 -11.32 9.99 11.25
CA TYR A 81 -10.85 11.02 10.32
C TYR A 81 -9.32 11.07 10.24
N VAL A 82 -8.64 11.01 11.38
CA VAL A 82 -7.17 11.00 11.42
C VAL A 82 -6.62 9.70 10.86
N ILE A 83 -7.23 8.56 11.19
CA ILE A 83 -6.84 7.25 10.65
C ILE A 83 -6.98 7.22 9.12
N ALA A 84 -8.09 7.72 8.59
CA ALA A 84 -8.31 7.83 7.15
C ALA A 84 -7.28 8.76 6.49
N ALA A 85 -6.96 9.90 7.13
CA ALA A 85 -5.94 10.81 6.63
C ALA A 85 -4.54 10.17 6.60
N ILE A 86 -4.16 9.39 7.62
CA ILE A 86 -2.89 8.64 7.66
C ILE A 86 -2.86 7.56 6.56
N SER A 87 -3.96 6.82 6.37
CA SER A 87 -4.06 5.80 5.32
C SER A 87 -3.92 6.42 3.93
N ASN A 88 -4.62 7.53 3.68
CA ASN A 88 -4.53 8.28 2.43
C ASN A 88 -3.11 8.82 2.20
N PHE A 89 -2.42 9.30 3.24
CA PHE A 89 -1.02 9.71 3.11
C PHE A 89 -0.15 8.57 2.57
N GLY A 90 -0.28 7.35 3.11
CA GLY A 90 0.49 6.19 2.65
C GLY A 90 0.23 5.84 1.19
N LEU A 91 -1.03 5.93 0.75
CA LEU A 91 -1.42 5.71 -0.65
C LEU A 91 -0.83 6.79 -1.57
N LEU A 92 -1.01 8.07 -1.22
CA LEU A 92 -0.48 9.20 -2.00
C LEU A 92 1.05 9.14 -2.10
N PHE A 93 1.73 8.81 -1.01
CA PHE A 93 3.17 8.62 -0.99
C PHE A 93 3.60 7.48 -1.91
N SER A 94 2.90 6.35 -1.88
CA SER A 94 3.17 5.21 -2.79
C SER A 94 2.99 5.60 -4.26
N TYR A 95 1.98 6.40 -4.59
CA TYR A 95 1.78 6.93 -5.94
C TYR A 95 2.85 7.93 -6.36
N LEU A 96 3.35 8.75 -5.43
CA LEU A 96 4.46 9.67 -5.67
C LEU A 96 5.74 8.88 -6.01
N VAL A 97 6.09 7.89 -5.18
CA VAL A 97 7.24 7.01 -5.42
C VAL A 97 7.09 6.25 -6.73
N THR A 98 5.90 5.74 -7.04
CA THR A 98 5.63 5.04 -8.31
C THR A 98 5.83 5.98 -9.51
N SER A 99 5.34 7.21 -9.43
CA SER A 99 5.52 8.22 -10.49
C SER A 99 6.99 8.55 -10.72
N LEU A 100 7.77 8.70 -9.65
CA LEU A 100 9.22 8.88 -9.74
C LEU A 100 9.94 7.64 -10.30
N ALA A 101 9.54 6.44 -9.88
CA ALA A 101 10.10 5.18 -10.34
C ALA A 101 9.91 5.00 -11.85
N VAL A 102 8.73 5.36 -12.39
CA VAL A 102 8.47 5.34 -13.83
C VAL A 102 9.40 6.29 -14.58
N ILE A 103 9.61 7.52 -14.09
CA ILE A 103 10.53 8.48 -14.71
C ILE A 103 11.96 7.93 -14.69
N HIS A 104 12.41 7.38 -13.56
CA HIS A 104 13.75 6.80 -13.40
C HIS A 104 13.99 5.58 -14.30
N PHE A 105 13.04 4.66 -14.36
CA PHE A 105 13.14 3.43 -15.16
C PHE A 105 13.11 3.72 -16.67
N ARG A 106 12.33 4.72 -17.09
CA ARG A 106 12.33 5.24 -18.47
C ARG A 106 13.66 5.93 -18.81
N ARG A 107 14.25 6.71 -17.90
CA ARG A 107 15.58 7.32 -18.11
C ARG A 107 16.70 6.28 -18.24
N LYS A 108 16.59 5.13 -17.56
CA LYS A 108 17.53 4.01 -17.67
C LYS A 108 17.38 3.18 -18.97
N GLY A 109 16.51 3.59 -19.91
CA GLY A 109 16.39 2.95 -21.21
C GLY A 109 15.75 1.56 -21.18
N SER A 110 14.96 1.24 -20.14
CA SER A 110 14.23 -0.03 -20.15
C SER A 110 13.14 -0.01 -21.23
N ASN A 111 13.24 -0.94 -22.18
CA ASN A 111 12.27 -1.15 -23.25
C ASN A 111 11.00 -1.79 -22.67
N ALA A 112 10.12 -0.96 -22.10
CA ALA A 112 8.77 -1.41 -21.76
C ALA A 112 8.04 -1.81 -23.05
N THR A 113 7.56 -3.06 -23.11
CA THR A 113 6.72 -3.63 -24.20
C THR A 113 5.50 -2.76 -24.53
N PHE A 114 5.02 -1.98 -23.55
CA PHE A 114 3.93 -1.04 -23.73
C PHE A 114 4.42 0.42 -23.61
N LYS A 115 4.38 1.16 -24.72
CA LYS A 115 4.65 2.60 -24.76
C LYS A 115 3.35 3.36 -24.52
N THR A 116 3.25 4.06 -23.39
CA THR A 116 2.08 4.89 -23.07
C THR A 116 2.06 6.12 -23.98
N PRO A 117 0.97 6.39 -24.72
CA PRO A 117 0.83 7.63 -25.50
C PRO A 117 0.64 8.80 -24.51
N GLY A 118 1.56 9.75 -24.49
CA GLY A 118 1.51 10.91 -23.58
C GLY A 118 2.63 11.01 -22.54
N TYR A 119 3.68 10.18 -22.65
CA TYR A 119 4.93 10.45 -21.93
C TYR A 119 5.56 11.75 -22.47
N PRO A 120 5.98 12.73 -21.63
CA PRO A 120 6.14 12.71 -20.15
C PRO A 120 5.08 13.51 -19.37
N TYR A 121 3.96 13.91 -19.97
CA TYR A 121 2.98 14.78 -19.32
C TYR A 121 2.21 14.10 -18.19
N LEU A 122 1.82 12.83 -18.37
CA LEU A 122 1.03 12.08 -17.38
C LEU A 122 1.73 12.01 -16.00
N PRO A 123 3.01 11.58 -15.88
CA PRO A 123 3.69 11.53 -14.58
C PRO A 123 3.86 12.89 -13.91
N VAL A 124 4.12 13.95 -14.69
CA VAL A 124 4.33 15.30 -14.15
C VAL A 124 3.04 15.85 -13.57
N ILE A 125 1.91 15.68 -14.28
CA ILE A 125 0.59 16.09 -13.79
C ILE A 125 0.24 15.33 -12.50
N SER A 126 0.53 14.02 -12.44
CA SER A 126 0.32 13.23 -11.21
C SER A 126 1.12 13.78 -10.03
N ILE A 127 2.40 14.12 -10.22
CA ILE A 127 3.24 14.69 -9.15
C ILE A 127 2.68 16.02 -8.66
N VAL A 128 2.29 16.91 -9.58
CA VAL A 128 1.72 18.23 -9.24
C VAL A 128 0.40 18.05 -8.49
N ALA A 129 -0.49 17.18 -8.96
CA ALA A 129 -1.76 16.90 -8.30
C ALA A 129 -1.55 16.33 -6.88
N LEU A 130 -0.61 15.40 -6.71
CA LEU A 130 -0.27 14.84 -5.40
C LEU A 130 0.25 15.93 -4.45
N LEU A 131 1.13 16.82 -4.92
CA LEU A 131 1.64 17.94 -4.11
C LEU A 131 0.52 18.89 -3.64
N VAL A 132 -0.45 19.19 -4.49
CA VAL A 132 -1.62 20.00 -4.11
C VAL A 132 -2.43 19.31 -3.02
N VAL A 133 -2.63 18.00 -3.12
CA VAL A 133 -3.36 17.23 -2.10
C VAL A 133 -2.61 17.19 -0.77
N PHE A 134 -1.29 17.10 -0.78
CA PHE A 134 -0.48 17.15 0.45
C PHE A 134 -0.67 18.46 1.24
N ILE A 135 -0.87 19.59 0.56
CA ILE A 135 -1.11 20.89 1.21
C ILE A 135 -2.47 20.92 1.92
N GLY A 136 -3.47 20.19 1.40
CA GLY A 136 -4.81 20.12 1.99
C GLY A 136 -4.96 19.14 3.15
N MET A 137 -3.91 18.37 3.49
CA MET A 137 -3.99 17.34 4.53
C MET A 137 -3.72 17.89 5.95
N PRO A 138 -4.35 17.31 6.99
CA PRO A 138 -4.08 17.68 8.37
C PRO A 138 -2.61 17.40 8.74
N LYS A 139 -1.99 18.35 9.45
CA LYS A 139 -0.57 18.30 9.83
C LYS A 139 -0.21 17.05 10.65
N GLU A 140 -1.13 16.56 11.46
CA GLU A 140 -0.95 15.33 12.24
C GLU A 140 -0.74 14.09 11.35
N ALA A 141 -1.54 13.95 10.29
CA ALA A 141 -1.41 12.84 9.36
C ALA A 141 -0.10 12.93 8.56
N LEU A 142 0.32 14.15 8.20
CA LEU A 142 1.60 14.38 7.54
C LEU A 142 2.78 13.95 8.41
N LEU A 143 2.74 14.29 9.71
CA LEU A 143 3.80 13.97 10.66
C LEU A 143 3.86 12.46 10.91
N ILE A 144 2.75 11.83 11.27
CA ILE A 144 2.68 10.37 11.52
C ILE A 144 3.05 9.58 10.26
N GLY A 145 2.55 10.01 9.10
CA GLY A 145 2.86 9.43 7.81
C GLY A 145 4.34 9.49 7.50
N SER A 146 4.95 10.68 7.58
CA SER A 146 6.39 10.86 7.33
C SER A 146 7.27 10.03 8.25
N VAL A 147 6.95 9.99 9.56
CA VAL A 147 7.68 9.16 10.54
C VAL A 147 7.58 7.68 10.19
N THR A 148 6.38 7.20 9.84
CA THR A 148 6.17 5.79 9.46
C THR A 148 6.93 5.43 8.19
N THR A 149 6.94 6.31 7.18
CA THR A 149 7.72 6.12 5.95
C THR A 149 9.22 6.05 6.23
N VAL A 150 9.75 6.97 7.05
CA VAL A 150 11.17 6.96 7.43
C VAL A 150 11.50 5.69 8.21
N LEU A 151 10.65 5.28 9.14
CA LEU A 151 10.81 4.06 9.91
C LEU A 151 10.84 2.82 9.01
N LEU A 152 9.93 2.72 8.03
CA LEU A 152 9.94 1.65 7.02
C LEU A 152 11.22 1.63 6.19
N LEU A 153 11.73 2.79 5.77
CA LEU A 153 12.98 2.92 5.03
C LEU A 153 14.20 2.50 5.87
N VAL A 154 14.22 2.84 7.15
CA VAL A 154 15.27 2.42 8.10
C VAL A 154 15.24 0.91 8.29
N ILE A 155 14.06 0.32 8.56
CA ILE A 155 13.89 -1.13 8.66
C ILE A 155 14.37 -1.83 7.39
N TYR A 156 13.96 -1.33 6.22
CA TYR A 156 14.41 -1.87 4.93
C TYR A 156 15.93 -1.82 4.77
N SER A 157 16.57 -0.72 5.19
CA SER A 157 18.02 -0.55 5.07
C SER A 157 18.79 -1.51 5.99
N VAL A 158 18.34 -1.69 7.23
CA VAL A 158 18.92 -2.65 8.19
C VAL A 158 18.80 -4.09 7.67
N ILE A 159 17.63 -4.46 7.12
CA ILE A 159 17.43 -5.79 6.51
C ILE A 159 18.31 -5.95 5.26
N ARG A 160 18.46 -4.89 4.46
CA ARG A 160 19.28 -4.89 3.25
C ARG A 160 20.76 -5.07 3.57
N GLU A 161 21.26 -4.47 4.65
CA GLU A 161 22.64 -4.67 5.12
C GLU A 161 22.89 -6.14 5.48
N GLY A 162 21.95 -6.81 6.14
CA GLY A 162 22.05 -8.25 6.44
C GLY A 162 22.01 -9.19 5.22
N LYS A 163 21.48 -8.76 4.06
CA LYS A 163 21.51 -9.54 2.80
C LYS A 163 22.74 -9.27 1.94
N ARG A 164 23.50 -8.19 2.18
CA ARG A 164 24.73 -7.89 1.43
C ARG A 164 25.90 -8.84 1.72
N GLU A 165 25.81 -9.70 2.75
CA GLU A 165 26.83 -10.73 3.01
C GLU A 165 26.63 -12.03 2.21
N LYS A 166 25.55 -12.19 1.42
CA LYS A 166 25.35 -13.38 0.56
C LYS A 166 24.92 -13.11 -0.89
N PRO A 167 25.44 -12.13 -1.64
CA PRO A 167 25.41 -12.21 -3.09
C PRO A 167 26.64 -12.99 -3.57
N GLU A 168 26.46 -13.86 -4.57
CA GLU A 168 27.54 -14.28 -5.49
C GLU A 168 28.42 -15.52 -5.19
N LYS A 169 27.95 -16.54 -4.45
CA LYS A 169 28.63 -17.86 -4.46
C LYS A 169 27.86 -19.01 -5.12
N ALA A 170 26.66 -18.77 -5.64
CA ALA A 170 25.79 -19.84 -6.19
C ALA A 170 25.53 -19.76 -7.70
N ARG A 171 26.22 -18.90 -8.46
CA ARG A 171 26.12 -18.83 -9.93
C ARG A 171 27.44 -19.09 -10.66
N LEU A 172 28.47 -19.56 -9.96
CA LEU A 172 29.78 -19.95 -10.52
C LEU A 172 30.01 -21.47 -10.49
N PHE A 173 29.04 -22.26 -10.02
CA PHE A 173 29.04 -23.72 -10.08
C PHE A 173 27.62 -24.19 -10.43
N GLY A 174 27.35 -24.35 -11.73
CA GLY A 174 26.08 -24.81 -12.29
C GLY A 174 26.01 -24.51 -13.77
#